data_AF-A0A8J6HTM6-F1
#
_entry.id   AF-A0A8J6HTM6-F1
#
_cell.length_a   1.000
_cell.length_b   1.000
_cell.length_c   1.000
_cell.angle_alpha   90.00
_cell.angle_beta   90.00
_cell.angle_gamma   90.00
#
_symmetry.space_group_name_H-M   'P 1'
#
loop_
_entity.id
_entity.type
_entity.pdbx_description
1 polymer ?
#
loop_
_entity_poly.entity_id
_entity_poly.type
_entity_poly.pdbx_seq_one_letter_code
_entity_poly.pdbx_strand_id
1 'polypeptide(L)'
;MPAQCVPEELLDVFFGTESEDARYVVLNDCGHIVENDGMEQWLEQNEWQISYKLCPKCKTAIKTTQRYSDYIKRAIKDVAQVKIKANGNPKEIREKMQEMKHLWTRLYSRSGVLIMYCPQIGILLRSIKTRLVSKKGKMHHINIFEAGSLTSKLQLIEQLLDICCGENVVLHNSGEIFFPQVNFILRALSRDADFIANQEIDDISREMDRLARIVEFSCIKKSSQFEHYSANNSVAKSLIDTIEKHVFDCKQFTKENNALVKDVLRELNDTMRSGIAISDREKKEILRAMDFSKGHWYKCPNGHVYAIGECGGAVEESKCNECGAKIGGRNHALLNDNAVATEMDGATVGAWSARANLLNYNMDDLQNF
;
A
#
# COMPACT_ATOMS: atom_id res chain seq x y z
N MET A 1 -24.63 -24.66 58.92
CA MET A 1 -25.78 -25.16 59.71
C MET A 1 -26.76 -25.77 58.73
N PRO A 2 -27.21 -27.03 58.90
CA PRO A 2 -28.25 -27.57 58.04
C PRO A 2 -29.52 -26.73 58.24
N ALA A 3 -30.09 -26.20 57.16
CA ALA A 3 -31.34 -25.48 57.22
C ALA A 3 -32.40 -26.39 57.82
N GLN A 4 -32.97 -25.99 58.96
CA GLN A 4 -34.12 -26.68 59.54
C GLN A 4 -35.29 -26.55 58.55
N CYS A 5 -35.90 -27.68 58.21
CA CYS A 5 -37.09 -27.75 57.40
C CYS A 5 -38.23 -27.06 58.17
N VAL A 6 -38.64 -25.87 57.73
CA VAL A 6 -39.80 -25.15 58.29
C VAL A 6 -41.02 -25.51 57.44
N PRO A 7 -41.97 -26.32 57.95
CA PRO A 7 -43.06 -26.89 57.14
C PRO A 7 -44.03 -25.84 56.58
N GLU A 8 -44.19 -24.69 57.24
CA GLU A 8 -45.21 -23.69 56.90
C GLU A 8 -44.87 -22.90 55.62
N GLU A 9 -43.60 -22.74 55.25
CA GLU A 9 -43.18 -22.09 53.99
C GLU A 9 -43.19 -23.05 52.79
N LEU A 10 -43.35 -24.36 53.02
CA LEU A 10 -43.35 -25.40 51.99
C LEU A 10 -44.74 -25.70 51.42
N LEU A 11 -45.80 -25.09 51.98
CA LEU A 11 -47.19 -25.33 51.61
C LEU A 11 -47.73 -24.33 50.57
N ASP A 12 -46.92 -23.35 50.15
CA ASP A 12 -47.33 -22.35 49.16
C ASP A 12 -47.23 -22.94 47.75
N VAL A 13 -48.39 -23.22 47.15
CA VAL A 13 -48.53 -23.82 45.81
C VAL A 13 -48.11 -22.78 44.77
N PHE A 14 -46.97 -23.01 44.11
CA PHE A 14 -46.42 -22.06 43.14
C PHE A 14 -46.49 -22.57 41.69
N PHE A 15 -46.24 -23.86 41.47
CA PHE A 15 -46.24 -24.47 40.13
C PHE A 15 -47.52 -25.25 39.82
N GLY A 16 -48.32 -25.61 40.83
CA GLY A 16 -49.50 -26.46 40.69
C GLY A 16 -49.20 -27.95 40.61
N THR A 17 -47.94 -28.34 40.81
CA THR A 17 -47.44 -29.73 40.86
C THR A 17 -47.17 -30.21 42.29
N GLU A 18 -47.30 -29.31 43.28
CA GLU A 18 -47.08 -29.59 44.69
C GLU A 18 -48.11 -30.61 45.24
N SER A 19 -47.63 -31.75 45.75
CA SER A 19 -48.41 -32.80 46.41
C SER A 19 -47.81 -33.13 47.78
N GLU A 20 -48.48 -33.95 48.59
CA GLU A 20 -47.99 -34.34 49.93
C GLU A 20 -46.60 -35.01 49.91
N ASP A 21 -46.24 -35.67 48.80
CA ASP A 21 -44.95 -36.34 48.59
C ASP A 21 -43.93 -35.51 47.77
N ALA A 22 -44.23 -34.23 47.52
CA ALA A 22 -43.38 -33.38 46.69
C ALA A 22 -42.00 -33.13 47.31
N ARG A 23 -40.99 -33.03 46.44
CA ARG A 23 -39.60 -32.78 46.82
C ARG A 23 -39.23 -31.34 46.55
N TYR A 24 -38.53 -30.72 47.50
CA TYR A 24 -38.15 -29.32 47.40
C TYR A 24 -36.64 -29.14 47.28
N VAL A 25 -36.23 -28.12 46.53
CA VAL A 25 -34.83 -27.76 46.29
C VAL A 25 -34.63 -26.31 46.68
N VAL A 26 -33.59 -26.06 47.48
CA VAL A 26 -33.15 -24.69 47.80
C VAL A 26 -32.22 -24.20 46.68
N LEU A 27 -32.56 -23.06 46.09
CA LEU A 27 -31.72 -22.40 45.10
C LEU A 27 -30.59 -21.63 45.82
N ASN A 28 -29.36 -22.13 45.73
CA ASN A 28 -28.19 -21.58 46.45
C ASN A 28 -27.91 -20.10 46.15
N ASP A 29 -28.26 -19.64 44.95
CA ASP A 29 -27.97 -18.28 44.48
C ASP A 29 -28.93 -17.21 45.03
N CYS A 30 -30.12 -17.60 45.49
CA CYS A 30 -31.14 -16.67 45.99
C CYS A 30 -31.87 -17.13 47.26
N GLY A 31 -31.60 -18.33 47.77
CA GLY A 31 -32.24 -18.90 48.96
C GLY A 31 -33.67 -19.42 48.76
N HIS A 32 -34.35 -19.09 47.64
CA HIS A 32 -35.71 -19.56 47.38
C HIS A 32 -35.81 -21.09 47.33
N ILE A 33 -36.86 -21.60 47.99
CA ILE A 33 -37.28 -22.99 47.93
C ILE A 33 -38.29 -23.15 46.80
N VAL A 34 -38.08 -24.17 45.96
CA VAL A 34 -38.92 -24.50 44.81
C VAL A 34 -39.19 -26.00 44.77
N GLU A 35 -40.39 -26.41 44.36
CA GLU A 35 -40.73 -27.81 44.11
C GLU A 35 -39.95 -28.34 42.90
N ASN A 36 -39.46 -29.58 42.97
CA ASN A 36 -38.51 -30.14 42.00
C ASN A 36 -39.14 -30.34 40.62
N ASP A 37 -40.30 -30.98 40.55
CA ASP A 37 -40.91 -31.42 39.29
C ASP A 37 -41.48 -30.22 38.51
N GLY A 38 -42.09 -29.26 39.21
CA GLY A 38 -42.54 -27.99 38.66
C GLY A 38 -41.38 -27.11 38.20
N MET A 39 -40.27 -27.09 38.94
CA MET A 39 -39.06 -26.39 38.50
C MET A 39 -38.42 -27.06 37.27
N GLU A 40 -38.42 -28.39 37.20
CA GLU A 40 -37.90 -29.13 36.04
C GLU A 40 -38.74 -28.86 34.79
N GLN A 41 -40.08 -28.94 34.89
CA GLN A 41 -40.98 -28.54 33.81
C GLN A 41 -40.78 -27.08 33.40
N TRP A 42 -40.60 -26.16 34.35
CA TRP A 42 -40.33 -24.76 34.07
C TRP A 42 -39.00 -24.56 33.32
N LEU A 43 -37.96 -25.31 33.69
CA LEU A 43 -36.64 -25.27 33.02
C LEU A 43 -36.70 -25.84 31.59
N GLU A 44 -37.44 -26.93 31.38
CA GLU A 44 -37.67 -27.57 30.07
C GLU A 44 -38.49 -26.68 29.14
N GLN A 45 -39.58 -26.09 29.62
CA GLN A 45 -40.41 -25.17 28.83
C GLN A 45 -39.63 -23.95 28.34
N ASN A 46 -38.61 -23.52 29.09
CA ASN A 46 -37.74 -22.40 28.74
C ASN A 46 -36.41 -22.88 28.13
N GLU A 47 -36.29 -24.14 27.69
CA GLU A 47 -35.03 -24.67 27.16
C GLU A 47 -34.61 -24.00 25.84
N TRP A 48 -35.57 -23.69 24.96
CA TRP A 48 -35.32 -23.05 23.67
C TRP A 48 -34.79 -21.61 23.78
N GLN A 49 -34.94 -20.97 24.95
CA GLN A 49 -34.50 -19.59 25.15
C GLN A 49 -33.00 -19.54 25.50
N ILE A 50 -32.22 -18.80 24.69
CA ILE A 50 -30.81 -18.54 24.96
C ILE A 50 -30.69 -17.45 26.04
N SER A 51 -30.80 -17.86 27.30
CA SER A 51 -30.68 -16.99 28.47
C SER A 51 -30.08 -17.77 29.65
N TYR A 52 -29.59 -17.06 30.66
CA TYR A 52 -29.29 -17.70 31.94
C TYR A 52 -30.58 -18.27 32.54
N LYS A 53 -30.52 -19.45 33.14
CA LYS A 53 -31.67 -19.99 33.89
C LYS A 53 -31.89 -19.14 35.14
N LEU A 54 -33.11 -18.63 35.32
CA LEU A 54 -33.44 -17.67 36.36
C LEU A 54 -34.34 -18.33 37.42
N CYS A 55 -34.30 -17.84 38.65
CA CYS A 55 -35.29 -18.20 39.66
C CYS A 55 -36.67 -17.70 39.21
N PRO A 56 -37.73 -18.53 39.25
CA PRO A 56 -39.06 -18.10 38.83
C PRO A 56 -39.67 -17.05 39.77
N LYS A 57 -39.31 -17.09 41.06
CA LYS A 57 -39.78 -16.16 42.12
C LYS A 57 -39.12 -14.78 42.03
N CYS A 58 -37.79 -14.70 41.94
CA CYS A 58 -37.06 -13.41 42.02
C CYS A 58 -36.22 -13.05 40.79
N LYS A 59 -36.20 -13.90 39.76
CA LYS A 59 -35.42 -13.73 38.52
C LYS A 59 -33.88 -13.70 38.71
N THR A 60 -33.36 -14.02 39.90
CA THR A 60 -31.92 -14.19 40.12
C THR A 60 -31.38 -15.34 39.26
N ALA A 61 -30.26 -15.12 38.56
CA ALA A 61 -29.63 -16.16 37.76
C ALA A 61 -29.10 -17.30 38.63
N ILE A 62 -29.52 -18.52 38.31
CA ILE A 62 -29.13 -19.74 39.00
C ILE A 62 -27.80 -20.22 38.39
N LYS A 63 -26.78 -20.36 39.22
CA LYS A 63 -25.40 -20.68 38.81
C LYS A 63 -24.80 -21.83 39.60
N THR A 64 -25.16 -21.94 40.89
CA THR A 64 -24.44 -22.80 41.85
C THR A 64 -25.28 -23.97 42.37
N THR A 65 -26.56 -24.04 42.01
CA THR A 65 -27.47 -25.10 42.46
C THR A 65 -27.21 -26.40 41.70
N GLN A 66 -26.65 -27.42 42.36
CA GLN A 66 -26.18 -28.66 41.72
C GLN A 66 -27.28 -29.48 41.06
N ARG A 67 -28.49 -29.54 41.65
CA ARG A 67 -29.62 -30.33 41.12
C ARG A 67 -29.95 -29.98 39.67
N TYR A 68 -29.86 -28.70 39.33
CA TYR A 68 -30.14 -28.20 37.98
C TYR A 68 -28.88 -27.91 37.17
N SER A 69 -27.73 -28.48 37.57
CA SER A 69 -26.43 -28.15 36.98
C SER A 69 -26.35 -28.44 35.48
N ASP A 70 -27.06 -29.46 34.98
CA ASP A 70 -27.05 -29.80 33.56
C ASP A 70 -27.83 -28.79 32.72
N TYR A 71 -28.95 -28.26 33.21
CA TYR A 71 -29.67 -27.14 32.58
C TYR A 71 -28.83 -25.85 32.60
N ILE A 72 -28.16 -25.58 33.73
CA ILE A 72 -27.31 -24.40 33.90
C ILE A 72 -26.10 -24.47 32.96
N LYS A 73 -25.40 -25.61 32.89
CA LYS A 73 -24.24 -25.81 32.01
C LYS A 73 -24.62 -25.65 30.53
N ARG A 74 -25.76 -26.22 30.10
CA ARG A 74 -26.29 -26.05 28.74
C ARG A 74 -26.54 -24.57 28.43
N ALA A 75 -27.30 -23.87 29.28
CA ALA A 75 -27.60 -22.44 29.11
C ALA A 75 -26.34 -21.56 29.05
N ILE A 76 -25.36 -21.81 29.92
CA ILE A 76 -24.08 -21.08 29.91
C ILE A 76 -23.32 -21.33 28.60
N LYS A 77 -23.33 -22.58 28.10
CA LYS A 77 -22.69 -22.94 26.83
C LYS A 77 -23.34 -22.21 25.67
N ASP A 78 -24.66 -22.15 25.60
CA ASP A 78 -25.40 -21.47 24.52
C ASP A 78 -25.14 -19.96 24.52
N VAL A 79 -25.21 -19.33 25.70
CA VAL A 79 -24.87 -17.90 25.87
C VAL A 79 -23.41 -17.64 25.48
N ALA A 80 -22.48 -18.52 25.85
CA ALA A 80 -21.07 -18.40 25.47
C ALA A 80 -20.88 -18.54 23.95
N GLN A 81 -21.58 -19.46 23.29
CA GLN A 81 -21.53 -19.63 21.83
C GLN A 81 -22.05 -18.39 21.10
N VAL A 82 -23.15 -17.79 21.56
CA VAL A 82 -23.65 -16.53 20.98
C VAL A 82 -22.64 -15.40 21.19
N LYS A 83 -22.03 -15.29 22.39
CA LYS A 83 -20.97 -14.30 22.65
C LYS A 83 -19.76 -14.50 21.74
N ILE A 84 -19.34 -15.74 21.48
CA ILE A 84 -18.25 -16.04 20.55
C ILE A 84 -18.64 -15.65 19.12
N LYS A 85 -19.86 -15.94 18.68
CA LYS A 85 -20.33 -15.54 17.33
C LYS A 85 -20.41 -14.02 17.17
N ALA A 86 -20.86 -13.30 18.21
CA ALA A 86 -21.02 -11.85 18.15
C ALA A 86 -19.70 -11.09 18.32
N ASN A 87 -18.85 -11.51 19.26
CA ASN A 87 -17.64 -10.78 19.62
C ASN A 87 -16.35 -11.39 19.08
N GLY A 88 -16.40 -12.62 18.58
CA GLY A 88 -15.23 -13.42 18.19
C GLY A 88 -14.71 -14.32 19.30
N ASN A 89 -13.94 -15.33 18.91
CA ASN A 89 -13.24 -16.22 19.83
C ASN A 89 -12.08 -15.46 20.53
N PRO A 90 -12.00 -15.45 21.88
CA PRO A 90 -10.94 -14.77 22.60
C PRO A 90 -9.51 -15.21 22.24
N LYS A 91 -9.32 -16.45 21.77
CA LYS A 91 -8.02 -16.93 21.29
C LYS A 91 -7.65 -16.25 19.96
N GLU A 92 -8.55 -16.31 18.98
CA GLU A 92 -8.36 -15.70 17.65
C GLU A 92 -8.17 -14.18 17.74
N ILE A 93 -8.92 -13.49 18.61
CA ILE A 93 -8.75 -12.05 18.84
C ILE A 93 -7.35 -11.76 19.39
N ARG A 94 -6.84 -12.58 20.32
CA ARG A 94 -5.49 -12.40 20.87
C ARG A 94 -4.41 -12.61 19.81
N GLU A 95 -4.55 -13.61 18.96
CA GLU A 95 -3.64 -13.89 17.84
C GLU A 95 -3.64 -12.72 16.84
N LYS A 96 -4.81 -12.30 16.36
CA LYS A 96 -4.96 -11.11 15.48
C LYS A 96 -4.37 -9.85 16.11
N MET A 97 -4.55 -9.65 17.41
CA MET A 97 -3.99 -8.49 18.12
C MET A 97 -2.46 -8.52 18.18
N GLN A 98 -1.84 -9.70 18.28
CA GLN A 98 -0.38 -9.84 18.21
C GLN A 98 0.11 -9.55 16.79
N GLU A 99 -0.53 -10.12 15.77
CA GLU A 99 -0.22 -9.86 14.36
C GLU A 99 -0.31 -8.36 14.03
N MET A 100 -1.40 -7.70 14.44
CA MET A 100 -1.58 -6.25 14.23
C MET A 100 -0.51 -5.42 14.96
N LYS A 101 -0.04 -5.84 16.15
CA LYS A 101 1.07 -5.15 16.84
C LYS A 101 2.39 -5.27 16.09
N HIS A 102 2.70 -6.45 15.57
CA HIS A 102 3.90 -6.67 14.77
C HIS A 102 3.83 -5.86 13.46
N LEU A 103 2.69 -5.91 12.76
CA LEU A 103 2.44 -5.14 11.56
C LEU A 103 2.60 -3.64 11.84
N TRP A 104 1.92 -3.13 12.88
CA TRP A 104 2.02 -1.73 13.30
C TRP A 104 3.45 -1.29 13.57
N THR A 105 4.24 -2.11 14.28
CA THR A 105 5.63 -1.77 14.63
C THR A 105 6.49 -1.63 13.37
N ARG A 106 6.33 -2.55 12.42
CA ARG A 106 7.01 -2.51 11.12
C ARG A 106 6.62 -1.26 10.33
N LEU A 107 5.32 -0.97 10.24
CA LEU A 107 4.80 0.19 9.49
C LEU A 107 5.24 1.52 10.11
N TYR A 108 5.20 1.63 11.44
CA TYR A 108 5.63 2.84 12.14
C TYR A 108 7.10 3.15 11.87
N SER A 109 7.98 2.15 11.92
CA SER A 109 9.40 2.31 11.59
C SER A 109 9.63 2.71 10.12
N ARG A 110 8.89 2.12 9.17
CA ARG A 110 9.00 2.45 7.73
C ARG A 110 8.45 3.83 7.39
N SER A 111 7.47 4.32 8.15
CA SER A 111 6.79 5.59 7.90
C SER A 111 7.59 6.84 8.27
N GLY A 112 8.78 6.71 8.87
CA GLY A 112 9.54 7.84 9.45
C GLY A 112 9.75 9.02 8.48
N VAL A 113 10.19 8.75 7.25
CA VAL A 113 10.41 9.81 6.26
C VAL A 113 9.09 10.43 5.81
N LEU A 114 8.08 9.61 5.53
CA LEU A 114 6.78 10.08 5.09
C LEU A 114 6.06 10.93 6.16
N ILE A 115 6.23 10.62 7.45
CA ILE A 115 5.69 11.40 8.57
C ILE A 115 6.19 12.85 8.54
N MET A 116 7.43 13.10 8.10
CA MET A 116 7.99 14.45 8.02
C MET A 116 7.21 15.34 7.04
N TYR A 117 6.68 14.75 5.97
CA TYR A 117 5.95 15.45 4.93
C TYR A 117 4.42 15.33 5.07
N CYS A 118 3.94 14.23 5.65
CA CYS A 118 2.54 13.89 5.84
C CYS A 118 2.29 13.45 7.29
N PRO A 119 2.22 14.39 8.27
CA PRO A 119 2.12 14.06 9.69
C PRO A 119 0.85 13.27 10.06
N GLN A 120 -0.17 13.32 9.21
CA GLN A 120 -1.45 12.60 9.40
C GLN A 120 -1.26 11.08 9.50
N ILE A 121 -0.30 10.50 8.77
CA ILE A 121 -0.03 9.06 8.88
C ILE A 121 0.47 8.68 10.28
N GLY A 122 1.27 9.56 10.90
CA GLY A 122 1.76 9.38 12.26
C GLY A 122 0.64 9.49 13.29
N ILE A 123 -0.32 10.41 13.08
CA ILE A 123 -1.50 10.55 13.94
C ILE A 123 -2.37 9.30 13.86
N LEU A 124 -2.67 8.82 12.65
CA LEU A 124 -3.46 7.61 12.42
C LEU A 124 -2.77 6.37 13.01
N LEU A 125 -1.47 6.19 12.78
CA LEU A 125 -0.74 5.07 13.39
C LEU A 125 -0.75 5.16 14.92
N ARG A 126 -0.61 6.34 15.52
CA ARG A 126 -0.72 6.49 16.98
C ARG A 126 -2.12 6.16 17.49
N SER A 127 -3.18 6.57 16.80
CA SER A 127 -4.56 6.22 17.20
C SER A 127 -4.76 4.70 17.19
N ILE A 128 -4.32 4.01 16.13
CA ILE A 128 -4.34 2.55 16.05
C ILE A 128 -3.54 1.92 17.20
N LYS A 129 -2.33 2.42 17.49
CA LYS A 129 -1.51 1.93 18.61
C LYS A 129 -2.26 1.97 19.94
N THR A 130 -2.99 3.07 20.21
CA THR A 130 -3.73 3.20 21.48
C THR A 130 -4.85 2.17 21.63
N ARG A 131 -5.41 1.66 20.52
CA ARG A 131 -6.38 0.56 20.52
C ARG A 131 -5.71 -0.80 20.73
N LEU A 132 -4.51 -0.99 20.16
CA LEU A 132 -3.76 -2.24 20.28
C LEU A 132 -3.15 -2.46 21.67
N VAL A 133 -2.89 -1.39 22.42
CA VAL A 133 -2.26 -1.45 23.76
C VAL A 133 -3.32 -1.45 24.86
N SER A 134 -3.20 -2.40 25.79
CA SER A 134 -4.07 -2.50 26.97
C SER A 134 -3.77 -1.37 27.97
N LYS A 135 -4.76 -0.58 28.38
CA LYS A 135 -4.60 0.39 29.47
C LYS A 135 -4.75 -0.32 30.82
N LYS A 136 -3.68 -0.33 31.62
CA LYS A 136 -3.68 -0.71 33.05
C LYS A 136 -4.41 -2.03 33.37
N GLY A 137 -3.98 -3.15 32.78
CA GLY A 137 -4.43 -4.49 33.20
C GLY A 137 -5.88 -4.85 32.86
N LYS A 138 -6.66 -3.94 32.25
CA LYS A 138 -7.98 -4.25 31.68
C LYS A 138 -7.83 -4.44 30.18
N MET A 139 -8.01 -5.69 29.73
CA MET A 139 -8.03 -6.02 28.31
C MET A 139 -9.13 -5.17 27.63
N HIS A 140 -8.75 -4.28 26.71
CA HIS A 140 -9.72 -3.68 25.80
C HIS A 140 -10.34 -4.84 25.01
N HIS A 141 -11.61 -5.13 25.27
CA HIS A 141 -12.35 -6.14 24.53
C HIS A 141 -12.69 -5.58 23.15
N ILE A 142 -11.73 -5.69 22.24
CA ILE A 142 -11.95 -5.47 20.81
C ILE A 142 -12.75 -6.66 20.30
N ASN A 143 -13.89 -6.40 19.67
CA ASN A 143 -14.68 -7.43 19.03
C ASN A 143 -14.09 -7.77 17.64
N ILE A 144 -14.57 -8.86 17.04
CA ILE A 144 -14.05 -9.36 15.76
C ILE A 144 -14.20 -8.37 14.60
N PHE A 145 -15.23 -7.52 14.61
CA PHE A 145 -15.46 -6.51 13.57
C PHE A 145 -14.47 -5.35 13.69
N GLU A 146 -14.27 -4.84 14.91
CA GLU A 146 -13.27 -3.82 15.20
C GLU A 146 -11.86 -4.32 14.85
N ALA A 147 -11.55 -5.57 15.20
CA ALA A 147 -10.28 -6.20 14.83
C ALA A 147 -10.11 -6.30 13.30
N GLY A 148 -11.18 -6.66 12.57
CA GLY A 148 -11.21 -6.66 11.11
C GLY A 148 -10.93 -5.28 10.53
N SER A 149 -11.63 -4.26 11.01
CA SER A 149 -11.47 -2.86 10.58
C SER A 149 -10.05 -2.33 10.82
N LEU A 150 -9.48 -2.56 11.99
CA LEU A 150 -8.09 -2.17 12.30
C LEU A 150 -7.09 -2.91 11.39
N THR A 151 -7.33 -4.18 11.10
CA THR A 151 -6.51 -4.97 10.17
C THR A 151 -6.54 -4.35 8.77
N SER A 152 -7.73 -4.06 8.24
CA SER A 152 -7.88 -3.43 6.93
C SER A 152 -7.20 -2.06 6.86
N LYS A 153 -7.32 -1.24 7.91
CA LYS A 153 -6.61 0.06 7.97
C LYS A 153 -5.10 -0.11 7.94
N LEU A 154 -4.55 -1.05 8.70
CA LEU A 154 -3.10 -1.32 8.68
C LEU A 154 -2.62 -1.82 7.32
N GLN A 155 -3.40 -2.68 6.65
CA GLN A 155 -3.09 -3.16 5.30
C GLN A 155 -3.12 -2.03 4.26
N LEU A 156 -4.11 -1.14 4.33
CA LEU A 156 -4.17 0.04 3.45
C LEU A 156 -2.99 1.00 3.72
N ILE A 157 -2.58 1.18 4.97
CA ILE A 157 -1.37 1.95 5.30
C ILE A 157 -0.11 1.29 4.75
N GLU A 158 -0.02 -0.05 4.80
CA GLU A 158 1.08 -0.81 4.20
C GLU A 158 1.17 -0.55 2.69
N GLN A 159 0.06 -0.70 1.97
CA GLN A 159 -0.02 -0.43 0.54
C GLN A 159 0.39 1.02 0.20
N LEU A 160 -0.09 2.00 0.97
CA LEU A 160 0.28 3.40 0.80
C LEU A 160 1.79 3.61 0.94
N LEU A 161 2.39 2.99 1.95
CA LEU A 161 3.83 3.07 2.17
C LEU A 161 4.61 2.31 1.09
N ASP A 162 4.11 1.20 0.56
CA ASP A 162 4.77 0.50 -0.56
C ASP A 162 4.81 1.38 -1.81
N ILE A 163 3.73 2.14 -2.04
CA ILE A 163 3.64 3.10 -3.15
C ILE A 163 4.57 4.30 -2.92
N CYS A 164 4.52 4.95 -1.76
CA CYS A 164 5.23 6.21 -1.52
C CYS A 164 6.67 6.06 -1.04
N CYS A 165 7.06 4.87 -0.59
CA CYS A 165 8.39 4.59 -0.03
C CYS A 165 9.02 3.34 -0.66
N GLY A 166 8.62 3.00 -1.88
CA GLY A 166 9.26 1.95 -2.67
C GLY A 166 10.69 2.32 -3.09
N GLU A 167 11.47 1.34 -3.52
CA GLU A 167 12.92 1.48 -3.82
C GLU A 167 13.24 2.59 -4.82
N ASN A 168 12.35 2.83 -5.79
CA ASN A 168 12.54 3.83 -6.85
C ASN A 168 12.00 5.22 -6.49
N VAL A 169 11.49 5.42 -5.28
CA VAL A 169 10.84 6.67 -4.87
C VAL A 169 11.79 7.47 -3.98
N VAL A 170 12.31 8.57 -4.52
CA VAL A 170 13.12 9.53 -3.77
C VAL A 170 12.29 10.77 -3.47
N LEU A 171 12.08 11.05 -2.19
CA LEU A 171 11.38 12.25 -1.71
C LEU A 171 12.34 13.43 -1.67
N HIS A 172 12.16 14.42 -2.54
CA HIS A 172 13.07 15.57 -2.60
C HIS A 172 12.64 16.73 -1.70
N ASN A 173 11.34 17.00 -1.59
CA ASN A 173 10.80 18.10 -0.79
C ASN A 173 9.32 17.91 -0.45
N SER A 174 8.72 18.86 0.29
CA SER A 174 7.30 18.85 0.68
C SER A 174 6.31 19.17 -0.45
N GLY A 175 6.80 19.53 -1.63
CA GLY A 175 6.02 19.90 -2.82
C GLY A 175 5.77 18.75 -3.81
N GLU A 176 6.01 17.49 -3.41
CA GLU A 176 5.73 16.34 -4.28
C GLU A 176 4.25 16.30 -4.69
N ILE A 177 4.02 16.10 -5.99
CA ILE A 177 2.68 16.18 -6.61
C ILE A 177 1.67 15.16 -6.06
N PHE A 178 2.12 14.08 -5.41
CA PHE A 178 1.25 13.04 -4.87
C PHE A 178 0.84 13.25 -3.41
N PHE A 179 1.42 14.20 -2.67
CA PHE A 179 1.03 14.43 -1.27
C PHE A 179 -0.44 14.84 -1.07
N PRO A 180 -1.08 15.63 -1.97
CA PRO A 180 -2.52 15.88 -1.87
C PRO A 180 -3.33 14.58 -1.88
N GLN A 181 -2.95 13.62 -2.73
CA GLN A 181 -3.60 12.31 -2.83
C GLN A 181 -3.37 11.45 -1.57
N VAL A 182 -2.14 11.44 -1.04
CA VAL A 182 -1.83 10.77 0.25
C VAL A 182 -2.71 11.32 1.37
N ASN A 183 -2.83 12.64 1.47
CA ASN A 183 -3.66 13.28 2.49
C ASN A 183 -5.15 12.98 2.31
N PHE A 184 -5.64 12.91 1.07
CA PHE A 184 -7.02 12.52 0.77
C PHE A 184 -7.32 11.11 1.30
N ILE A 185 -6.45 10.14 0.98
CA ILE A 185 -6.59 8.75 1.43
C ILE A 185 -6.52 8.66 2.97
N LEU A 186 -5.56 9.34 3.60
CA LEU A 186 -5.40 9.31 5.06
C LEU A 186 -6.59 9.93 5.79
N ARG A 187 -7.22 10.98 5.22
CA ARG A 187 -8.46 11.56 5.76
C ARG A 187 -9.61 10.56 5.71
N ALA A 188 -9.76 9.84 4.59
CA ALA A 188 -10.77 8.80 4.46
C ALA A 188 -10.55 7.67 5.49
N LEU A 189 -9.31 7.18 5.64
CA LEU A 189 -8.95 6.15 6.62
C LEU A 189 -9.15 6.59 8.08
N SER A 190 -9.06 7.88 8.35
CA SER A 190 -9.17 8.45 9.70
C SER A 190 -10.60 8.85 10.08
N ARG A 191 -11.59 8.63 9.21
CA ARG A 191 -12.98 9.10 9.41
C ARG A 191 -13.65 8.50 10.64
N ASP A 192 -13.49 7.19 10.82
CA ASP A 192 -13.96 6.45 11.98
C ASP A 192 -12.75 5.70 12.57
N ALA A 193 -12.67 5.54 13.89
CA ALA A 193 -11.56 4.84 14.54
C ALA A 193 -11.70 3.32 14.44
N ASP A 194 -12.91 2.81 14.55
CA ASP A 194 -13.21 1.41 14.85
C ASP A 194 -13.88 0.69 13.69
N PHE A 195 -14.43 1.44 12.73
CA PHE A 195 -15.13 0.91 11.59
C PHE A 195 -14.55 1.42 10.26
N ILE A 196 -14.73 0.59 9.22
CA ILE A 196 -14.54 0.94 7.81
C ILE A 196 -15.41 -0.02 7.00
N ALA A 197 -16.28 0.51 6.15
CA ALA A 197 -17.16 -0.31 5.32
C ALA A 197 -16.40 -0.92 4.13
N ASN A 198 -16.86 -2.06 3.62
CA ASN A 198 -16.28 -2.67 2.40
C ASN A 198 -16.29 -1.70 1.21
N GLN A 199 -17.36 -0.93 1.04
CA GLN A 199 -17.42 0.09 -0.01
C GLN A 199 -16.33 1.17 0.17
N GLU A 200 -16.05 1.59 1.41
CA GLU A 200 -14.96 2.55 1.68
C GLU A 200 -13.60 1.93 1.38
N ILE A 201 -13.39 0.65 1.70
CA ILE A 201 -12.16 -0.07 1.34
C ILE A 201 -12.00 -0.08 -0.18
N ASP A 202 -13.05 -0.39 -0.94
CA ASP A 202 -13.02 -0.43 -2.39
C ASP A 202 -12.74 0.96 -2.99
N ASP A 203 -13.38 2.00 -2.46
CA ASP A 203 -13.18 3.39 -2.89
C ASP A 203 -11.75 3.86 -2.59
N ILE A 204 -11.23 3.57 -1.39
CA ILE A 204 -9.84 3.88 -1.04
C ILE A 204 -8.87 3.10 -1.92
N SER A 205 -9.16 1.83 -2.22
CA SER A 205 -8.31 1.01 -3.09
C SER A 205 -8.18 1.57 -4.50
N ARG A 206 -9.27 2.12 -5.06
CA ARG A 206 -9.21 2.84 -6.36
C ARG A 206 -8.36 4.11 -6.28
N GLU A 207 -8.42 4.80 -5.15
CA GLU A 207 -7.61 6.00 -4.92
C GLU A 207 -6.15 5.67 -4.59
N MET A 208 -5.84 4.47 -4.09
CA MET A 208 -4.48 3.91 -4.03
C MET A 208 -3.94 3.62 -5.42
N ASP A 209 -4.75 3.07 -6.32
CA ASP A 209 -4.35 2.88 -7.73
C ASP A 209 -4.00 4.22 -8.38
N ARG A 210 -4.85 5.24 -8.18
CA ARG A 210 -4.55 6.61 -8.64
C ARG A 210 -3.24 7.12 -8.03
N LEU A 211 -3.05 6.97 -6.72
CA LEU A 211 -1.81 7.36 -6.04
C LEU A 211 -0.59 6.68 -6.68
N ALA A 212 -0.67 5.38 -6.97
CA ALA A 212 0.41 4.64 -7.61
C ALA A 212 0.74 5.21 -9.00
N ARG A 213 -0.26 5.60 -9.78
CA ARG A 213 -0.04 6.25 -11.09
C ARG A 213 0.63 7.62 -10.94
N ILE A 214 0.21 8.43 -9.96
CA ILE A 214 0.80 9.76 -9.71
C ILE A 214 2.26 9.61 -9.25
N VAL A 215 2.58 8.63 -8.40
CA VAL A 215 3.95 8.38 -7.95
C VAL A 215 4.83 7.93 -9.12
N GLU A 216 4.36 6.99 -9.95
CA GLU A 216 5.08 6.56 -11.16
C GLU A 216 5.36 7.73 -12.11
N PHE A 217 4.36 8.60 -12.31
CA PHE A 217 4.54 9.82 -13.09
C PHE A 217 5.56 10.77 -12.44
N SER A 218 5.51 10.97 -11.11
CA SER A 218 6.48 11.79 -10.39
C SER A 218 7.92 11.29 -10.58
N CYS A 219 8.14 9.97 -10.53
CA CYS A 219 9.44 9.38 -10.79
C CYS A 219 9.92 9.64 -12.23
N ILE A 220 9.02 9.54 -13.21
CA ILE A 220 9.31 9.91 -14.62
C ILE A 220 9.70 11.39 -14.73
N LYS A 221 8.98 12.30 -14.08
CA LYS A 221 9.26 13.74 -14.10
C LYS A 221 10.65 14.10 -13.58
N LYS A 222 11.22 13.26 -12.71
CA LYS A 222 12.56 13.44 -12.14
C LYS A 222 13.69 12.94 -13.03
N SER A 223 13.38 12.25 -14.13
CA SER A 223 14.39 11.83 -15.09
C SER A 223 14.98 13.05 -15.81
N SER A 224 16.29 13.03 -16.09
CA SER A 224 17.00 14.13 -16.75
C SER A 224 16.45 14.46 -18.14
N GLN A 225 15.84 13.48 -18.81
CA GLN A 225 15.28 13.64 -20.15
C GLN A 225 13.89 14.28 -20.15
N PHE A 226 13.19 14.28 -19.02
CA PHE A 226 11.78 14.68 -18.97
C PHE A 226 11.56 16.12 -19.44
N GLU A 227 12.38 17.07 -18.99
CA GLU A 227 12.26 18.48 -19.37
C GLU A 227 12.40 18.68 -20.88
N HIS A 228 13.38 18.01 -21.51
CA HIS A 228 13.59 18.10 -22.95
C HIS A 228 12.40 17.53 -23.74
N TYR A 229 11.93 16.32 -23.38
CA TYR A 229 10.84 15.68 -24.11
C TYR A 229 9.48 16.36 -23.88
N SER A 230 9.19 16.77 -22.65
CA SER A 230 7.97 17.51 -22.34
C SER A 230 7.91 18.86 -23.06
N ALA A 231 9.06 19.50 -23.35
CA ALA A 231 9.11 20.75 -24.10
C ALA A 231 9.13 20.56 -25.63
N ASN A 232 9.78 19.51 -26.14
CA ASN A 232 10.12 19.44 -27.58
C ASN A 232 9.48 18.27 -28.34
N ASN A 233 8.91 17.27 -27.65
CA ASN A 233 8.32 16.10 -28.30
C ASN A 233 6.78 16.15 -28.24
N SER A 234 6.13 16.22 -29.40
CA SER A 234 4.66 16.32 -29.50
C SER A 234 3.93 15.07 -28.98
N VAL A 235 4.52 13.89 -29.18
CA VAL A 235 3.99 12.62 -28.66
C VAL A 235 4.06 12.61 -27.14
N ALA A 236 5.23 12.93 -26.58
CA ALA A 236 5.41 13.01 -25.13
C ALA A 236 4.45 14.01 -24.47
N LYS A 237 4.24 15.19 -25.08
CA LYS A 237 3.24 16.17 -24.62
C LYS A 237 1.83 15.58 -24.58
N SER A 238 1.40 14.92 -25.67
CA SER A 238 0.06 14.30 -25.73
C SER A 238 -0.11 13.19 -24.69
N LEU A 239 0.94 12.40 -24.42
CA LEU A 239 0.92 11.35 -23.39
C LEU A 239 0.85 11.98 -21.99
N ILE A 240 1.63 13.03 -21.72
CA ILE A 240 1.60 13.78 -20.45
C ILE A 240 0.21 14.38 -20.21
N ASP A 241 -0.36 15.08 -21.20
CA ASP A 241 -1.70 15.67 -21.09
C ASP A 241 -2.76 14.60 -20.77
N THR A 242 -2.63 13.42 -21.38
CA THR A 242 -3.52 12.28 -21.11
C THR A 242 -3.35 11.78 -19.67
N ILE A 243 -2.12 11.61 -19.19
CA ILE A 243 -1.85 11.21 -17.81
C ILE A 243 -2.47 12.22 -16.85
N GLU A 244 -2.15 13.50 -16.98
CA GLU A 244 -2.60 14.57 -16.08
C GLU A 244 -4.12 14.68 -16.07
N LYS A 245 -4.76 14.59 -17.24
CA LYS A 245 -6.22 14.59 -17.37
C LYS A 245 -6.88 13.45 -16.61
N HIS A 246 -6.27 12.26 -16.54
CA HIS A 246 -6.89 11.12 -15.86
C HIS A 246 -6.55 11.05 -14.37
N VAL A 247 -5.30 11.34 -13.98
CA VAL A 247 -4.87 11.21 -12.58
C VAL A 247 -5.32 12.38 -11.71
N PHE A 248 -5.51 13.58 -12.29
CA PHE A 248 -5.95 14.78 -11.55
C PHE A 248 -7.42 15.15 -11.77
N ASP A 249 -8.20 14.33 -12.49
CA ASP A 249 -9.67 14.48 -12.55
C ASP A 249 -10.31 14.12 -11.19
N CYS A 250 -11.37 14.84 -10.82
CA CYS A 250 -12.16 14.59 -9.62
C CYS A 250 -13.17 13.43 -9.80
N LYS A 251 -13.31 12.86 -10.99
CA LYS A 251 -14.14 11.67 -11.23
C LYS A 251 -13.53 10.42 -10.62
N GLN A 252 -14.36 9.40 -10.41
CA GLN A 252 -13.93 8.09 -9.92
C GLN A 252 -12.79 7.51 -10.79
N PHE A 253 -11.72 7.04 -10.14
CA PHE A 253 -10.64 6.33 -10.83
C PHE A 253 -11.02 4.88 -11.03
N THR A 254 -11.46 4.50 -12.23
CA THR A 254 -11.89 3.13 -12.51
C THR A 254 -10.70 2.23 -12.84
N LYS A 255 -10.94 0.91 -12.91
CA LYS A 255 -9.92 -0.06 -13.32
C LYS A 255 -9.46 0.17 -14.76
N GLU A 256 -10.37 0.59 -15.62
CA GLU A 256 -10.09 0.95 -17.02
C GLU A 256 -9.20 2.18 -17.10
N ASN A 257 -9.50 3.22 -16.30
CA ASN A 257 -8.63 4.40 -16.18
C ASN A 257 -7.23 4.02 -15.67
N ASN A 258 -7.14 3.14 -14.67
CA ASN A 258 -5.86 2.66 -14.15
C ASN A 258 -5.03 1.93 -15.22
N ALA A 259 -5.67 1.01 -15.96
CA ALA A 259 -5.03 0.28 -17.05
C ALA A 259 -4.55 1.22 -18.17
N LEU A 260 -5.41 2.15 -18.59
CA LEU A 260 -5.07 3.15 -19.60
C LEU A 260 -3.86 3.98 -19.18
N VAL A 261 -3.90 4.59 -17.99
CA VAL A 261 -2.81 5.44 -17.51
C VAL A 261 -1.52 4.65 -17.34
N LYS A 262 -1.60 3.38 -16.91
CA LYS A 262 -0.43 2.49 -16.83
C LYS A 262 0.21 2.26 -18.20
N ASP A 263 -0.58 2.02 -19.24
CA ASP A 263 -0.05 1.84 -20.59
C ASP A 263 0.55 3.14 -21.15
N VAL A 264 -0.09 4.28 -20.92
CA VAL A 264 0.41 5.61 -21.34
C VAL A 264 1.71 5.98 -20.61
N LEU A 265 1.84 5.66 -19.32
CA LEU A 265 3.09 5.87 -18.56
C LEU A 265 4.24 5.03 -19.11
N ARG A 266 3.97 3.76 -19.48
CA ARG A 266 4.95 2.88 -20.13
C ARG A 266 5.40 3.47 -21.46
N GLU A 267 4.45 3.89 -22.30
CA GLU A 267 4.74 4.49 -23.60
C GLU A 267 5.56 5.79 -23.49
N LEU A 268 5.25 6.63 -22.50
CA LEU A 268 6.02 7.85 -22.24
C LEU A 268 7.47 7.49 -21.85
N ASN A 269 7.66 6.52 -20.95
CA ASN A 269 8.98 6.08 -20.54
C ASN A 269 9.79 5.47 -21.70
N ASP A 270 9.14 4.66 -22.55
CA ASP A 270 9.77 4.08 -23.73
C ASP A 270 10.13 5.15 -24.77
N THR A 271 9.25 6.15 -24.96
CA THR A 271 9.51 7.30 -25.85
C THR A 271 10.77 8.05 -25.41
N MET A 272 10.93 8.32 -24.12
CA MET A 272 12.11 8.99 -23.58
C MET A 272 13.37 8.11 -23.72
N ARG A 273 13.28 6.80 -23.42
CA ARG A 273 14.41 5.86 -23.55
C ARG A 273 14.89 5.68 -24.99
N SER A 274 14.00 5.81 -25.97
CA SER A 274 14.28 5.51 -27.38
C SER A 274 15.11 6.57 -28.11
N GLY A 275 15.27 7.78 -27.55
CA GLY A 275 16.01 8.85 -28.21
C GLY A 275 17.23 9.33 -27.43
N ILE A 276 18.40 9.07 -28.01
CA ILE A 276 19.52 9.99 -27.90
C ILE A 276 19.01 11.34 -28.41
N ALA A 277 19.13 12.38 -27.58
CA ALA A 277 18.68 13.73 -27.88
C ALA A 277 19.14 14.18 -29.28
N ILE A 278 18.34 15.04 -29.91
CA ILE A 278 18.36 15.48 -31.31
C ILE A 278 17.42 14.62 -32.19
N SER A 279 16.29 15.20 -32.58
CA SER A 279 15.38 14.61 -33.57
C SER A 279 16.05 14.46 -34.93
N ASP A 280 15.61 13.53 -35.79
CA ASP A 280 16.17 13.36 -37.14
C ASP A 280 16.10 14.64 -38.00
N ARG A 281 15.17 15.54 -37.69
CA ARG A 281 15.06 16.85 -38.34
C ARG A 281 16.16 17.79 -37.85
N GLU A 282 16.35 17.90 -36.54
CA GLU A 282 17.44 18.70 -35.96
C GLU A 282 18.80 18.15 -36.36
N LYS A 283 18.97 16.82 -36.44
CA LYS A 283 20.21 16.19 -36.96
C LYS A 283 20.47 16.66 -38.39
N LYS A 284 19.46 16.63 -39.27
CA LYS A 284 19.59 17.09 -40.66
C LYS A 284 19.89 18.58 -40.76
N GLU A 285 19.32 19.41 -39.89
CA GLU A 285 19.58 20.85 -39.86
C GLU A 285 21.00 21.16 -39.33
N ILE A 286 21.46 20.47 -38.28
CA ILE A 286 22.83 20.57 -37.74
C ILE A 286 23.86 20.09 -38.75
N LEU A 287 23.64 18.93 -39.39
CA LEU A 287 24.54 18.40 -40.41
C LEU A 287 24.64 19.34 -41.63
N ARG A 288 23.52 19.97 -42.03
CA ARG A 288 23.52 20.98 -43.10
C ARG A 288 24.24 22.26 -42.72
N ALA A 289 24.19 22.67 -41.45
CA ALA A 289 24.80 23.91 -40.98
C ALA A 289 26.32 23.78 -40.72
N MET A 290 26.78 22.59 -40.29
CA MET A 290 28.18 22.36 -39.92
C MET A 290 29.06 21.87 -41.09
N ASP A 291 28.47 21.40 -42.19
CA ASP A 291 29.14 20.95 -43.43
C ASP A 291 30.31 19.97 -43.20
N PHE A 292 30.20 19.10 -42.20
CA PHE A 292 31.22 18.09 -41.92
C PHE A 292 31.00 16.81 -42.72
N SER A 293 32.11 16.18 -43.10
CA SER A 293 32.10 14.81 -43.61
C SER A 293 31.76 13.81 -42.49
N LYS A 294 31.45 12.55 -42.83
CA LYS A 294 31.16 11.52 -41.82
C LYS A 294 32.38 11.25 -40.93
N GLY A 295 32.15 11.09 -39.63
CA GLY A 295 33.17 10.71 -38.65
C GLY A 295 33.69 11.87 -37.79
N HIS A 296 33.03 13.03 -37.83
CA HIS A 296 33.41 14.21 -37.04
C HIS A 296 32.67 14.31 -35.69
N TRP A 297 31.69 13.44 -35.45
CA TRP A 297 30.84 13.47 -34.25
C TRP A 297 31.28 12.40 -33.24
N TYR A 298 31.39 12.82 -31.98
CA TYR A 298 31.89 12.03 -30.85
C TYR A 298 30.99 12.21 -29.64
N LYS A 299 31.14 11.35 -28.64
CA LYS A 299 30.45 11.42 -27.35
C LYS A 299 31.39 11.24 -26.19
N CYS A 300 31.12 11.98 -25.12
CA CYS A 300 31.85 11.85 -23.85
C CYS A 300 31.43 10.57 -23.09
N PRO A 301 32.07 10.23 -21.96
CA PRO A 301 31.74 9.02 -21.18
C PRO A 301 30.30 9.00 -20.68
N ASN A 302 29.67 10.17 -20.57
CA ASN A 302 28.28 10.35 -20.14
C ASN A 302 27.29 10.44 -21.31
N GLY A 303 27.74 10.28 -22.57
CA GLY A 303 26.87 10.22 -23.74
C GLY A 303 26.52 11.55 -24.41
N HIS A 304 27.05 12.68 -23.94
CA HIS A 304 26.85 14.00 -24.58
C HIS A 304 27.65 14.11 -25.88
N VAL A 305 26.99 14.55 -26.95
CA VAL A 305 27.56 14.63 -28.30
C VAL A 305 28.36 15.92 -28.49
N TYR A 306 29.54 15.82 -29.09
CA TYR A 306 30.37 16.95 -29.49
C TYR A 306 30.99 16.69 -30.87
N ALA A 307 31.38 17.75 -31.58
CA ALA A 307 32.04 17.65 -32.88
C ALA A 307 33.51 18.05 -32.80
N ILE A 308 34.34 17.42 -33.62
CA ILE A 308 35.73 17.82 -33.88
C ILE A 308 35.79 18.36 -35.31
N GLY A 309 36.15 19.65 -35.46
CA GLY A 309 36.08 20.37 -36.74
C GLY A 309 37.16 19.96 -37.75
N GLU A 310 38.34 20.56 -37.65
CA GLU A 310 39.32 20.67 -38.76
C GLU A 310 39.57 19.40 -39.57
N CYS A 311 40.12 18.36 -38.93
CA CYS A 311 40.43 17.09 -39.58
C CYS A 311 39.54 15.94 -39.08
N GLY A 312 38.57 16.25 -38.22
CA GLY A 312 37.78 15.27 -37.47
C GLY A 312 38.56 14.42 -36.48
N GLY A 313 39.89 14.57 -36.37
CA GLY A 313 40.74 13.83 -35.44
C GLY A 313 41.06 14.58 -34.14
N ALA A 314 41.10 13.86 -33.02
CA ALA A 314 41.33 14.46 -31.71
C ALA A 314 42.80 14.88 -31.49
N VAL A 315 43.05 16.19 -31.53
CA VAL A 315 44.39 16.78 -31.33
C VAL A 315 44.53 17.57 -30.03
N GLU A 316 43.39 17.93 -29.42
CA GLU A 316 43.31 18.65 -28.15
C GLU A 316 42.33 17.97 -27.18
N GLU A 317 42.63 18.05 -25.88
CA GLU A 317 41.71 17.68 -24.80
C GLU A 317 40.96 18.91 -24.30
N SER A 318 39.65 18.78 -24.11
CA SER A 318 38.79 19.82 -23.55
C SER A 318 37.84 19.25 -22.50
N LYS A 319 36.89 20.05 -22.03
CA LYS A 319 35.83 19.64 -21.11
C LYS A 319 34.48 19.66 -21.82
N CYS A 320 33.66 18.66 -21.56
CA CYS A 320 32.29 18.60 -22.02
C CYS A 320 31.50 19.79 -21.44
N ASN A 321 30.83 20.53 -22.31
CA ASN A 321 30.05 21.71 -21.92
C ASN A 321 28.83 21.38 -21.04
N GLU A 322 28.40 20.11 -21.02
CA GLU A 322 27.22 19.65 -20.26
C GLU A 322 27.62 19.01 -18.92
N CYS A 323 28.55 18.06 -18.92
CA CYS A 323 28.91 17.30 -17.71
C CYS A 323 30.31 17.58 -17.16
N GLY A 324 31.14 18.39 -17.83
CA GLY A 324 32.50 18.69 -17.42
C GLY A 324 33.52 17.55 -17.54
N ALA A 325 33.10 16.37 -18.02
CA ALA A 325 34.01 15.25 -18.31
C ALA A 325 35.06 15.63 -19.36
N LYS A 326 36.22 14.97 -19.33
CA LYS A 326 37.26 15.19 -20.36
C LYS A 326 36.75 14.70 -21.72
N ILE A 327 36.94 15.51 -22.75
CA ILE A 327 36.58 15.20 -24.14
C ILE A 327 37.77 15.44 -25.06
N GLY A 328 37.74 14.88 -26.27
CA GLY A 328 38.83 15.04 -27.24
C GLY A 328 39.92 13.98 -27.08
N GLY A 329 41.19 14.38 -27.19
CA GLY A 329 42.33 13.47 -27.26
C GLY A 329 43.59 14.14 -27.83
N ARG A 330 44.63 13.37 -28.16
CA ARG A 330 45.90 13.90 -28.70
C ARG A 330 46.43 13.02 -29.82
N ASN A 331 47.25 13.57 -30.70
CA ASN A 331 47.87 12.84 -31.82
C ASN A 331 46.84 12.13 -32.71
N HIS A 332 45.66 12.74 -32.90
CA HIS A 332 44.51 12.16 -33.58
C HIS A 332 43.95 10.88 -32.93
N ALA A 333 44.36 10.57 -31.70
CA ALA A 333 43.84 9.49 -30.90
C ALA A 333 42.85 10.06 -29.88
N LEU A 334 41.61 9.59 -29.97
CA LEU A 334 40.54 9.91 -29.03
C LEU A 334 40.88 9.33 -27.64
N LEU A 335 40.46 10.01 -26.57
CA LEU A 335 40.52 9.42 -25.22
C LEU A 335 39.72 8.10 -25.18
N ASN A 336 40.21 7.13 -24.40
CA ASN A 336 39.67 5.77 -24.35
C ASN A 336 38.23 5.67 -23.82
N ASP A 337 37.79 6.68 -23.07
CA ASP A 337 36.46 6.77 -22.47
C ASP A 337 35.48 7.60 -23.33
N ASN A 338 35.94 8.14 -24.46
CA ASN A 338 35.11 8.77 -25.47
C ASN A 338 34.81 7.77 -26.60
N ALA A 339 33.71 7.99 -27.32
CA ALA A 339 33.33 7.14 -28.45
C ALA A 339 32.87 7.98 -29.66
N VAL A 340 32.82 7.36 -30.84
CA VAL A 340 32.19 7.96 -32.03
C VAL A 340 30.68 8.01 -31.81
N ALA A 341 30.05 9.13 -32.17
CA ALA A 341 28.60 9.31 -32.11
C ALA A 341 27.95 8.87 -33.43
N THR A 342 27.92 7.56 -33.67
CA THR A 342 27.35 6.93 -34.88
C THR A 342 25.91 7.36 -35.16
N GLU A 343 25.16 7.66 -34.10
CA GLU A 343 23.80 8.19 -34.12
C GLU A 343 23.64 9.56 -34.82
N MET A 344 24.72 10.30 -35.08
CA MET A 344 24.67 11.62 -35.73
C MET A 344 24.74 11.53 -37.25
N ASP A 345 25.72 10.80 -37.78
CA ASP A 345 26.06 10.80 -39.21
C ASP A 345 26.23 9.38 -39.82
N GLY A 346 26.01 8.35 -39.00
CA GLY A 346 26.18 6.94 -39.38
C GLY A 346 27.63 6.48 -39.46
N ALA A 347 28.59 7.24 -38.92
CA ALA A 347 29.99 6.85 -38.91
C ALA A 347 30.28 5.79 -37.84
N THR A 348 30.86 4.68 -38.26
CA THR A 348 31.32 3.60 -37.34
C THR A 348 32.75 3.84 -36.83
N VAL A 349 33.47 4.79 -37.44
CA VAL A 349 34.84 5.17 -37.12
C VAL A 349 35.00 6.68 -37.24
N GLY A 350 35.94 7.25 -36.49
CA GLY A 350 36.30 8.65 -36.63
C GLY A 350 36.91 8.95 -38.00
N ALA A 351 36.74 10.18 -38.49
CA ALA A 351 37.24 10.63 -39.79
C ALA A 351 38.75 10.42 -39.94
N TRP A 352 39.49 10.54 -38.84
CA TRP A 352 40.92 10.24 -38.77
C TRP A 352 41.18 8.91 -38.04
N SER A 353 41.03 7.79 -38.76
CA SER A 353 41.38 6.47 -38.25
C SER A 353 42.06 5.64 -39.33
N ALA A 354 42.94 4.71 -38.94
CA ALA A 354 43.58 3.78 -39.90
C ALA A 354 42.54 3.03 -40.75
N ARG A 355 41.37 2.76 -40.16
CA ARG A 355 40.23 2.11 -40.82
C ARG A 355 39.46 3.05 -41.77
N ALA A 356 39.34 4.35 -41.46
CA ALA A 356 38.80 5.35 -42.38
C ALA A 356 39.74 5.59 -43.57
N ASN A 357 41.06 5.63 -43.33
CA ASN A 357 42.07 5.74 -44.38
C ASN A 357 42.00 4.54 -45.34
N LEU A 358 41.83 3.31 -44.83
CA LEU A 358 41.66 2.11 -45.66
C LEU A 358 40.37 2.11 -46.49
N LEU A 359 39.29 2.75 -46.01
CA LEU A 359 38.03 2.90 -46.77
C LEU A 359 38.12 3.99 -47.87
N ASN A 360 39.07 4.93 -47.74
CA ASN A 360 39.35 5.97 -48.74
C ASN A 360 40.34 5.51 -49.83
N TYR A 361 41.05 4.39 -49.64
CA TYR A 361 41.84 3.77 -50.71
C TYR A 361 40.91 2.90 -51.56
N ASN A 362 40.52 3.43 -52.72
CA ASN A 362 39.87 2.62 -53.74
C ASN A 362 40.89 1.58 -54.26
N MET A 363 40.61 0.29 -54.07
CA MET A 363 41.49 -0.80 -54.52
C MET A 363 41.62 -0.88 -56.06
N ASP A 364 40.89 -0.05 -56.79
CA ASP A 364 41.00 0.10 -58.25
C ASP A 364 42.22 0.94 -58.70
N ASP A 365 42.79 1.78 -57.82
CA ASP A 365 43.94 2.64 -58.18
C ASP A 365 45.31 1.93 -58.09
N LEU A 366 45.34 0.68 -57.61
CA LEU A 366 46.57 -0.12 -57.47
C LEU A 366 46.80 -1.12 -58.61
N GLN A 367 46.01 -1.09 -59.69
CA GLN A 367 46.21 -1.94 -60.88
C GLN A 367 47.06 -1.32 -61.99
N ASN A 368 47.65 -0.13 -61.80
CA ASN A 368 48.50 0.52 -62.80
C ASN A 368 49.92 0.84 -62.31
N PHE A 369 50.61 -0.15 -61.73
CA PHE A 369 52.08 -0.18 -61.65
C PHE A 369 52.63 -1.58 -61.85
#